data_AF-T1B7B1-F1
#
_entry.id   AF-T1B7B1-F1
#
_cell.length_a   1.000
_cell.length_b   1.000
_cell.length_c   1.000
_cell.angle_alpha   90.00
_cell.angle_beta   90.00
_cell.angle_gamma   90.00
#
_symmetry.space_group_name_H-M   'P 1'
#
loop_
_entity.id
_entity.type
_entity.pdbx_description
1 polymer ?
#
loop_
_entity_poly.entity_id
_entity_poly.type
_entity_poly.pdbx_seq_one_letter_code
_entity_poly.pdbx_strand_id
1 'polypeptide(L)'
;MTRLDNAFQDILRAKSTWDVDRVLTGLGTAVDWVPLGNNPANYGLITMGSDPYNGITERITNAIDAMIELEVELKPELRKCSTPRAAVEAIYGLREGNLRDTKDPE
;
A
#
# COMPACT_ATOMS: atom_id res chain seq x y z
N MET A 1 16.58 -38.51 1.07
CA MET A 1 16.03 -37.14 1.12
C MET A 1 15.45 -36.85 -0.25
N THR A 2 14.18 -36.41 -0.33
CA THR A 2 13.52 -36.15 -1.61
C THR A 2 14.05 -34.86 -2.24
N ARG A 3 13.77 -34.65 -3.53
CA ARG A 3 14.10 -33.38 -4.22
C ARG A 3 13.46 -32.17 -3.52
N LEU A 4 12.24 -32.33 -3.01
CA LEU A 4 11.53 -31.28 -2.27
C LEU A 4 12.17 -31.01 -0.91
N ASP A 5 12.60 -32.06 -0.20
CA ASP A 5 13.30 -31.89 1.09
C ASP A 5 14.61 -31.11 0.92
N ASN A 6 15.35 -31.37 -0.16
CA ASN A 6 16.58 -30.63 -0.46
C ASN A 6 16.28 -29.17 -0.79
N ALA A 7 15.29 -28.91 -1.65
CA ALA A 7 14.88 -27.54 -1.98
C ALA A 7 14.39 -26.76 -0.76
N PHE A 8 13.66 -27.41 0.16
CA PHE A 8 13.25 -26.79 1.41
C PHE A 8 14.45 -26.42 2.29
N GLN A 9 15.44 -27.30 2.42
CA GLN A 9 16.67 -26.99 3.17
C GLN A 9 17.50 -25.88 2.50
N ASP A 10 17.53 -25.85 1.17
CA ASP A 10 18.23 -24.81 0.42
C ASP A 10 17.55 -23.44 0.59
N ILE A 11 16.22 -23.38 0.59
CA ILE A 11 15.46 -22.16 0.90
C ILE A 11 15.70 -21.71 2.34
N LEU A 12 15.70 -22.62 3.33
CA LEU A 12 16.00 -22.27 4.72
C LEU A 12 17.40 -21.69 4.93
N ARG A 13 18.34 -22.03 4.05
CA ARG A 13 19.73 -21.54 4.11
C ARG A 13 19.99 -20.36 3.19
N ALA A 14 19.01 -19.95 2.39
CA ALA A 14 19.13 -18.84 1.47
C ALA A 14 19.43 -17.54 2.22
N LYS A 15 20.32 -16.71 1.66
CA LYS A 15 20.73 -15.44 2.25
C LYS A 15 20.26 -14.23 1.45
N SER A 16 19.60 -14.48 0.32
CA SER A 16 19.14 -13.47 -0.61
C SER A 16 17.88 -13.92 -1.33
N THR A 17 17.13 -12.97 -1.89
CA THR A 17 15.99 -13.26 -2.76
C THR A 17 16.39 -14.02 -4.02
N TRP A 18 17.59 -13.76 -4.55
CA TRP A 18 18.17 -14.48 -5.68
C TRP A 18 18.39 -15.97 -5.39
N ASP A 19 18.84 -16.32 -4.19
CA ASP A 19 19.01 -17.72 -3.78
C ASP A 19 17.67 -18.45 -3.76
N VAL A 20 16.64 -17.79 -3.21
CA VAL A 20 15.27 -18.32 -3.18
C VAL A 20 14.73 -18.50 -4.59
N ASP A 21 14.84 -17.48 -5.44
CA ASP A 21 14.34 -17.51 -6.82
C ASP A 21 15.00 -18.61 -7.66
N ARG A 22 16.31 -18.81 -7.52
CA ARG A 22 17.05 -19.90 -8.17
C ARG A 22 16.53 -21.27 -7.76
N VAL A 23 16.29 -21.50 -6.47
CA VAL A 23 15.78 -22.79 -5.97
C VAL A 23 14.36 -23.05 -6.48
N LEU A 24 13.48 -22.04 -6.41
CA LEU A 24 12.10 -22.13 -6.87
C LEU A 24 12.01 -22.36 -8.38
N THR A 25 12.80 -21.62 -9.18
CA THR A 25 12.89 -21.82 -10.63
C THR A 25 13.37 -23.24 -10.96
N GLY A 26 14.31 -23.76 -10.18
CA GLY A 26 14.82 -25.13 -10.30
C GLY A 26 13.77 -26.22 -9.97
N LEU A 27 12.70 -25.90 -9.24
CA LEU A 27 11.58 -26.82 -9.01
C LEU A 27 10.61 -26.86 -10.19
N GLY A 28 10.46 -25.76 -10.93
CA GLY A 28 9.59 -25.69 -12.11
C GLY A 28 8.16 -26.14 -11.78
N THR A 29 7.61 -27.04 -12.60
CA THR A 29 6.25 -27.58 -12.44
C THR A 29 6.13 -28.68 -11.38
N ALA A 30 7.18 -28.93 -10.59
CA ALA A 30 7.13 -29.91 -9.50
C ALA A 30 6.41 -29.37 -8.25
N VAL A 31 6.01 -28.10 -8.26
CA VAL A 31 5.29 -27.43 -7.18
C VAL A 31 4.15 -26.59 -7.74
N ASP A 32 3.04 -26.54 -7.00
CA ASP A 32 1.93 -25.65 -7.26
C ASP A 32 1.97 -24.46 -6.31
N TRP A 33 1.72 -23.27 -6.85
CA TRP A 33 1.56 -22.05 -6.06
C TRP A 33 0.13 -21.96 -5.56
N VAL A 34 -0.06 -22.13 -4.25
CA VAL A 34 -1.36 -22.00 -3.60
C VAL A 34 -1.37 -20.81 -2.64
N PRO A 35 -2.49 -20.06 -2.53
CA PRO A 35 -2.61 -19.01 -1.54
C PRO A 35 -2.40 -19.55 -0.12
N LEU A 36 -1.81 -18.73 0.77
CA LEU A 36 -1.65 -19.11 2.18
C LEU A 36 -3.00 -19.47 2.79
N GLY A 37 -3.14 -20.68 3.31
CA GLY A 37 -4.40 -21.19 3.87
C GLY A 37 -5.52 -21.39 2.84
N ASN A 38 -5.19 -21.49 1.55
CA ASN A 38 -6.16 -21.55 0.43
C ASN A 38 -7.11 -20.35 0.36
N ASN A 39 -6.72 -19.20 0.92
CA ASN A 39 -7.50 -17.96 0.85
C ASN A 39 -6.80 -16.93 -0.04
N PRO A 40 -7.34 -16.62 -1.24
CA PRO A 40 -6.72 -15.65 -2.14
C PRO A 40 -6.66 -14.22 -1.57
N ALA A 41 -7.55 -13.88 -0.62
CA ALA A 41 -7.54 -12.57 0.02
C ALA A 41 -6.28 -12.32 0.89
N ASN A 42 -5.59 -13.39 1.30
CA ASN A 42 -4.35 -13.26 2.08
C ASN A 42 -3.21 -12.62 1.30
N TYR A 43 -3.22 -12.66 -0.04
CA TYR A 43 -2.21 -11.99 -0.85
C TYR A 43 -2.12 -10.51 -0.53
N GLY A 44 -3.26 -9.81 -0.44
CA GLY A 44 -3.30 -8.37 -0.14
C GLY A 44 -2.76 -8.06 1.24
N LEU A 45 -3.17 -8.82 2.26
CA LEU A 45 -2.71 -8.64 3.64
C LEU A 45 -1.20 -8.87 3.80
N ILE A 46 -0.67 -9.94 3.20
CA ILE A 46 0.76 -10.25 3.25
C ILE A 46 1.56 -9.18 2.50
N THR A 47 1.11 -8.79 1.31
CA THR A 47 1.81 -7.80 0.49
C THR A 47 1.83 -6.43 1.17
N MET A 48 0.70 -6.01 1.75
CA MET A 48 0.59 -4.75 2.49
C MET A 48 1.57 -4.69 3.67
N GLY A 49 1.78 -5.80 4.38
CA GLY A 49 2.75 -5.89 5.47
C GLY A 49 4.21 -6.04 5.01
N SER A 50 4.44 -6.49 3.77
CA SER A 50 5.79 -6.74 3.23
C SER A 50 6.50 -5.48 2.70
N ASP A 51 5.74 -4.45 2.35
CA ASP A 51 6.28 -3.17 1.90
C ASP A 51 6.16 -2.10 2.99
N PRO A 52 7.27 -1.71 3.65
CA PRO A 52 7.24 -0.71 4.70
C PRO A 52 6.79 0.69 4.19
N TYR A 53 6.88 0.96 2.89
CA TYR A 53 6.45 2.24 2.32
C TYR A 53 4.93 2.39 2.30
N ASN A 54 4.17 1.30 2.23
CA ASN A 54 2.70 1.35 2.25
C ASN A 54 2.18 1.88 3.59
N GLY A 55 2.72 1.38 4.70
CA GLY A 55 2.34 1.85 6.03
C GLY A 55 2.70 3.31 6.29
N ILE A 56 3.81 3.80 5.70
CA ILE A 56 4.17 5.22 5.76
C ILE A 56 3.21 6.06 4.92
N THR A 57 2.91 5.61 3.70
CA THR A 57 2.00 6.30 2.77
C THR A 57 0.62 6.46 3.40
N GLU A 58 0.05 5.39 3.97
CA GLU A 58 -1.24 5.41 4.66
C GLU A 58 -1.26 6.39 5.85
N ARG A 59 -0.18 6.43 6.64
CA ARG A 59 -0.07 7.38 7.77
C ARG A 59 -0.04 8.83 7.30
N ILE A 60 0.66 9.11 6.20
CA ILE A 60 0.72 10.44 5.61
C ILE A 60 -0.65 10.85 5.08
N THR A 61 -1.34 9.97 4.33
CA THR A 61 -2.68 10.27 3.81
C THR A 61 -3.68 10.49 4.95
N ASN A 62 -3.65 9.65 5.98
CA ASN A 62 -4.52 9.81 7.15
C ASN A 62 -4.26 11.12 7.91
N ALA A 63 -3.00 11.57 7.98
CA ALA A 63 -2.66 12.85 8.58
C ALA A 63 -3.21 14.03 7.76
N ILE A 64 -3.15 13.96 6.43
CA ILE A 64 -3.74 14.97 5.53
C ILE A 64 -5.27 15.01 5.72
N ASP A 65 -5.92 13.85 5.72
CA ASP A 65 -7.37 13.73 5.90
C ASP A 65 -7.81 14.31 7.25
N ALA A 66 -7.09 13.98 8.34
CA ALA A 66 -7.37 14.50 9.67
C ALA A 66 -7.27 16.04 9.75
N MET A 67 -6.34 16.66 9.01
CA MET A 67 -6.24 18.11 8.94
C MET A 67 -7.41 18.74 8.18
N ILE A 68 -7.85 18.12 7.09
CA ILE A 68 -9.03 18.56 6.33
C ILE A 68 -10.29 18.46 7.21
N GLU A 69 -10.46 17.34 7.90
CA GLU A 69 -11.57 17.14 8.84
C GLU A 69 -11.55 18.17 9.97
N LEU A 70 -10.38 18.46 10.54
CA LEU A 70 -10.23 19.49 11.56
C LEU A 70 -10.64 20.87 11.05
N GLU A 71 -10.24 21.26 9.84
CA GLU A 71 -10.64 22.54 9.24
C GLU A 71 -12.16 22.62 9.06
N VAL A 72 -12.82 21.54 8.66
CA VAL A 72 -14.29 21.48 8.55
C VAL A 72 -14.97 21.59 9.90
N GLU A 73 -14.41 20.98 10.94
CA GLU A 73 -14.92 21.10 12.32
C GLU A 73 -14.77 22.53 12.87
N LEU A 74 -13.64 23.19 12.57
CA LEU A 74 -13.37 24.58 12.99
C LEU A 74 -14.18 25.62 12.21
N LYS A 75 -14.60 25.29 10.98
CA LYS A 75 -15.38 26.16 10.09
C LYS A 75 -16.68 25.46 9.65
N PRO A 76 -17.73 25.48 10.51
CA PRO A 76 -18.96 24.73 10.28
C PRO A 76 -19.67 25.03 8.95
N GLU A 77 -19.43 26.19 8.35
CA GLU A 77 -19.92 26.54 7.01
C GLU A 77 -19.42 25.58 5.92
N LEU A 78 -18.25 24.97 6.10
CA LEU A 78 -17.67 24.00 5.17
C LEU A 78 -18.41 22.65 5.18
N ARG A 79 -19.20 22.35 6.22
CA ARG A 79 -20.06 21.16 6.25
C ARG A 79 -21.14 21.17 5.15
N LYS A 80 -21.36 22.32 4.50
CA LYS A 80 -22.24 22.44 3.32
C LYS A 80 -21.59 21.90 2.04
N CYS A 81 -20.28 21.68 2.02
CA CYS A 81 -19.61 21.06 0.89
C CYS A 81 -20.06 19.61 0.75
N SER A 82 -20.64 19.25 -0.39
CA SER A 82 -21.20 17.93 -0.64
C SER A 82 -20.15 16.85 -0.94
N THR A 83 -18.88 17.23 -1.09
CA THR A 83 -17.77 16.31 -1.37
C THR A 83 -16.47 16.79 -0.70
N PRO A 84 -15.53 15.86 -0.39
CA PRO A 84 -14.20 16.23 0.09
C PRO A 84 -13.46 17.18 -0.86
N ARG A 85 -13.60 17.01 -2.19
CA ARG A 85 -13.00 17.93 -3.18
C ARG A 85 -13.52 19.36 -3.04
N ALA A 86 -14.83 19.53 -2.85
CA ALA A 86 -15.41 20.85 -2.63
C ALA A 86 -14.96 21.49 -1.31
N ALA A 87 -14.74 20.68 -0.26
CA ALA A 87 -14.17 21.16 0.99
C ALA A 87 -12.72 21.61 0.80
N VAL A 88 -11.88 20.80 0.15
CA VAL A 88 -10.47 21.11 -0.15
C VAL A 88 -10.35 22.38 -1.01
N GLU A 89 -11.21 22.54 -2.02
CA GLU A 89 -11.26 23.75 -2.84
C GLU A 89 -11.63 24.99 -2.00
N ALA A 90 -12.61 24.88 -1.11
CA ALA A 90 -13.02 25.97 -0.23
C ALA A 90 -11.96 26.32 0.83
N ILE A 91 -11.20 25.34 1.32
CA ILE A 91 -10.16 25.55 2.35
C ILE A 91 -8.89 26.15 1.73
N TYR A 92 -8.42 25.57 0.62
CA TYR A 92 -7.07 25.82 0.08
C TYR A 92 -7.07 26.52 -1.28
N GLY A 93 -8.23 26.74 -1.91
CA GLY A 93 -8.32 27.31 -3.25
C GLY A 93 -7.88 26.36 -4.37
N LEU A 94 -7.79 25.05 -4.08
CA LEU A 94 -7.44 24.02 -5.06
C LEU A 94 -8.64 23.69 -5.93
N ARG A 95 -8.69 24.24 -7.15
CA ARG A 95 -9.82 24.02 -8.07
C ARG A 95 -10.03 22.53 -8.32
N GLU A 96 -11.25 22.04 -8.14
CA GLU A 96 -11.61 20.62 -8.21
C GLU A 96 -10.76 19.69 -7.30
N GLY A 97 -10.08 20.25 -6.29
CA GLY A 97 -9.12 19.54 -5.45
C GLY A 97 -7.80 19.19 -6.16
N ASN A 98 -7.47 19.86 -7.26
CA ASN A 98 -6.29 19.56 -8.07
C ASN A 98 -5.09 20.43 -7.66
N LEU A 99 -4.01 19.78 -7.20
CA LEU A 99 -2.75 20.44 -6.88
C LEU A 99 -2.07 21.09 -8.09
N ARG A 100 -2.35 20.64 -9.32
CA ARG A 100 -1.72 21.21 -10.52
C ARG A 100 -2.22 22.63 -10.84
N ASP A 101 -3.32 23.02 -10.21
CA ASP A 101 -3.94 24.32 -10.42
C ASP A 101 -3.40 25.37 -9.42
N THR A 102 -2.49 25.00 -8.51
CA THR A 102 -1.77 25.97 -7.67
C THR A 102 -0.76 26.73 -8.49
N LYS A 103 -0.78 28.06 -8.38
CA LYS A 103 0.34 28.89 -8.84
C LYS A 103 1.47 28.79 -7.83
N ASP A 104 2.71 28.78 -8.32
CA ASP A 104 3.86 28.92 -7.44
C ASP A 104 3.75 30.25 -6.67
N PRO A 105 4.08 30.27 -5.37
CA PRO A 105 4.13 31.51 -4.61
C PRO A 105 5.22 32.43 -5.20
N GLU A 106 4.93 33.73 -5.28
CA GLU A 106 5.87 34.78 -5.68
C GLU A 106 7.06 34.91 -4.72
#